data_AF-A0A835A537-F1
#
_entry.id   AF-A0A835A537-F1
#
_cell.length_a   1.000
_cell.length_b   1.000
_cell.length_c   1.000
_cell.angle_alpha   90.00
_cell.angle_beta   90.00
_cell.angle_gamma   90.00
#
_symmetry.space_group_name_H-M   'P 1'
#
loop_
_entity.id
_entity.type
_entity.pdbx_description
1 polymer ?
#
loop_
_entity_poly.entity_id
_entity_poly.type
_entity_poly.pdbx_seq_one_letter_code
_entity_poly.pdbx_strand_id
1 'polypeptide(L)'
;MAVVSVAVDAVVVLFSLIMAVAAPLFDSQVVLPASLCPAPLLDIFRWFVAEFDHYIVADPPPFFRGLVWIDLALLWPVSVANLYGILTRRRWSATTSLMAGIHMLTYLSAMFGELLGSGRAKGKLLLLYALFVVFAVASIVRGLCSCSTQATTAGSSPARPARKKRV
;
A
#
# COMPACT_ATOMS: atom_id res chain seq x y z
N MET A 1 7.77 7.91 22.71
CA MET A 1 8.60 7.44 21.58
C MET A 1 8.35 5.96 21.26
N ALA A 2 8.58 5.01 22.19
CA ALA A 2 8.45 3.57 21.90
C ALA A 2 7.02 3.05 21.61
N VAL A 3 5.99 3.58 22.27
CA VAL A 3 4.59 3.16 22.05
C VAL A 3 4.07 3.62 20.68
N VAL A 4 4.45 4.84 20.27
CA VAL A 4 4.07 5.42 18.98
C VAL A 4 4.69 4.61 17.82
N SER A 5 5.94 4.17 17.95
CA SER A 5 6.57 3.34 16.92
C SER A 5 5.89 1.97 16.79
N VAL A 6 5.50 1.34 17.90
CA VAL A 6 4.80 0.04 17.87
C VAL A 6 3.40 0.17 17.26
N ALA A 7 2.66 1.23 17.60
CA ALA A 7 1.35 1.49 17.01
C ALA A 7 1.45 1.71 15.49
N VAL A 8 2.43 2.52 15.05
CA VAL A 8 2.68 2.75 13.62
C VAL A 8 3.10 1.46 12.91
N ASP A 9 3.98 0.64 13.52
CA ASP A 9 4.35 -0.67 12.99
C ASP A 9 3.12 -1.58 12.81
N ALA A 10 2.24 -1.64 13.82
CA ALA A 10 1.02 -2.45 13.75
C ALA A 10 0.06 -1.97 12.65
N VAL A 11 -0.12 -0.66 12.50
CA VAL A 11 -0.93 -0.04 11.44
C VAL A 11 -0.38 -0.39 10.06
N VAL A 12 0.94 -0.32 9.86
CA VAL A 12 1.59 -0.64 8.58
C VAL A 12 1.55 -2.14 8.28
N VAL A 13 1.69 -3.00 9.30
CA VAL A 13 1.53 -4.46 9.16
C VAL A 13 0.09 -4.79 8.74
N LEU A 14 -0.89 -4.20 9.42
CA LEU A 14 -2.31 -4.38 9.10
C LEU A 14 -2.59 -3.92 7.66
N PHE A 15 -2.11 -2.74 7.28
CA PHE A 15 -2.25 -2.23 5.92
C PHE A 15 -1.60 -3.17 4.89
N SER A 16 -0.37 -3.62 5.13
CA SER A 16 0.34 -4.53 4.22
C SER A 16 -0.36 -5.88 4.09
N LEU A 17 -0.94 -6.40 5.18
CA LEU A 17 -1.73 -7.62 5.18
C LEU A 17 -3.02 -7.44 4.38
N ILE A 18 -3.74 -6.33 4.62
CA ILE A 18 -4.95 -5.99 3.88
C ILE A 18 -4.62 -5.93 2.39
N MET A 19 -3.58 -5.20 1.96
CA MET A 19 -3.22 -5.10 0.55
C MET A 19 -2.71 -6.41 -0.05
N ALA A 20 -1.98 -7.23 0.71
CA ALA A 20 -1.49 -8.52 0.25
C ALA A 20 -2.63 -9.52 -0.09
N VAL A 21 -3.78 -9.38 0.58
CA VAL A 21 -4.96 -10.21 0.35
C VAL A 21 -5.95 -9.50 -0.58
N ALA A 22 -6.28 -8.24 -0.29
CA ALA A 22 -7.29 -7.48 -1.03
C ALA A 22 -6.87 -7.21 -2.47
N ALA A 23 -5.61 -6.88 -2.76
CA ALA A 23 -5.18 -6.63 -4.14
C ALA A 23 -5.47 -7.83 -5.05
N PRO A 24 -4.97 -9.05 -4.81
CA PRO A 24 -5.29 -10.18 -5.69
C PRO A 24 -6.76 -10.59 -5.64
N LEU A 25 -7.50 -10.35 -4.56
CA LEU A 25 -8.91 -10.76 -4.46
C LEU A 25 -9.89 -9.76 -5.11
N PHE A 26 -9.60 -8.45 -5.06
CA PHE A 26 -10.46 -7.39 -5.60
C PHE A 26 -9.99 -6.94 -6.97
N ASP A 27 -8.70 -6.68 -7.14
CA ASP A 27 -8.14 -6.14 -8.39
C ASP A 27 -8.21 -7.16 -9.52
N SER A 28 -8.06 -8.46 -9.20
CA SER A 28 -8.26 -9.53 -10.18
C SER A 28 -9.69 -9.53 -10.74
N GLN A 29 -10.70 -9.12 -9.98
CA GLN A 29 -12.10 -9.08 -10.46
C GLN A 29 -12.34 -7.92 -11.45
N VAL A 30 -11.48 -6.90 -11.42
CA VAL A 30 -11.55 -5.75 -12.35
C VAL A 30 -10.84 -6.07 -13.68
N VAL A 31 -9.85 -6.97 -13.65
CA VAL A 31 -9.05 -7.35 -14.82
C VAL A 31 -9.55 -8.64 -15.48
N LEU A 32 -10.00 -9.62 -14.70
CA LEU A 32 -10.49 -10.90 -15.20
C LEU A 32 -11.98 -10.84 -15.53
N PRO A 33 -12.43 -11.53 -16.59
CA PRO A 33 -13.84 -11.72 -16.84
C PRO A 33 -14.51 -12.50 -15.70
N ALA A 34 -15.74 -12.09 -15.35
CA ALA A 34 -16.52 -12.64 -14.23
C ALA A 34 -16.70 -14.17 -14.27
N SER A 35 -16.52 -14.81 -15.43
CA SER A 35 -16.58 -16.27 -15.60
C SER A 35 -15.40 -17.02 -14.97
N LEU A 36 -14.28 -16.35 -14.72
CA LEU A 36 -13.06 -16.94 -14.13
C LEU A 36 -12.98 -16.74 -12.61
N CYS A 37 -13.86 -15.92 -12.03
CA CYS A 37 -13.87 -15.64 -10.61
C CYS A 37 -14.91 -16.51 -9.89
N PRO A 38 -14.59 -17.06 -8.71
CA PRO A 38 -15.53 -17.87 -7.94
C PRO A 38 -16.73 -17.02 -7.47
N ALA A 39 -17.94 -17.57 -7.58
CA ALA A 39 -19.21 -16.91 -7.24
C ALA A 39 -19.22 -16.18 -5.87
N PRO A 40 -18.74 -16.76 -4.75
CA PRO A 40 -18.76 -16.06 -3.46
C PRO A 40 -17.87 -14.81 -3.42
N LEU A 41 -16.78 -14.76 -4.19
CA LEU A 41 -15.92 -13.58 -4.29
C LEU A 41 -16.62 -12.45 -5.05
N LEU A 42 -17.36 -12.81 -6.10
CA LEU A 42 -18.16 -11.87 -6.88
C LEU A 42 -19.28 -11.27 -6.05
N ASP A 43 -19.92 -12.08 -5.20
CA ASP A 43 -21.03 -11.61 -4.36
C ASP A 43 -20.55 -10.63 -3.28
N ILE A 44 -19.41 -10.89 -2.65
CA ILE A 44 -18.77 -9.95 -1.71
C ILE A 44 -18.38 -8.65 -2.42
N PHE A 45 -17.81 -8.76 -3.63
CA PHE A 45 -17.42 -7.59 -4.42
C PHE A 45 -18.64 -6.76 -4.84
N ARG A 46 -19.71 -7.39 -5.31
CA ARG A 46 -20.97 -6.73 -5.66
C ARG A 46 -21.62 -6.09 -4.44
N TRP A 47 -21.64 -6.77 -3.31
CA TRP A 47 -22.11 -6.21 -2.04
C TRP A 47 -21.29 -4.99 -1.65
N PHE A 48 -19.96 -5.04 -1.75
CA PHE A 48 -19.09 -3.91 -1.48
C PHE A 48 -19.36 -2.73 -2.43
N VAL A 49 -19.46 -2.98 -3.74
CA VAL A 49 -19.78 -1.95 -4.73
C VAL A 49 -21.13 -1.30 -4.44
N ALA A 50 -22.13 -2.08 -4.04
CA ALA A 50 -23.45 -1.59 -3.69
C ALA A 50 -23.45 -0.80 -2.36
N GLU A 51 -22.74 -1.28 -1.33
CA GLU A 51 -22.71 -0.67 0.00
C GLU A 51 -21.97 0.66 0.01
N PHE A 52 -20.88 0.76 -0.74
CA PHE A 52 -20.08 1.98 -0.86
C PHE A 52 -20.49 2.87 -2.04
N ASP A 53 -21.45 2.40 -2.84
CA ASP A 53 -21.89 3.01 -4.11
C ASP A 53 -20.70 3.43 -4.97
N HIS A 54 -19.79 2.48 -5.14
CA HIS A 54 -18.47 2.69 -5.71
C HIS A 54 -18.59 2.79 -7.24
N TYR A 55 -19.07 3.92 -7.74
CA TYR A 55 -19.39 4.14 -9.15
C TYR A 55 -18.22 3.83 -10.10
N ILE A 56 -16.98 4.14 -9.69
CA ILE A 56 -15.77 3.89 -10.48
C ILE A 56 -15.49 2.38 -10.64
N VAL A 57 -15.98 1.55 -9.72
CA VAL A 57 -15.78 0.09 -9.78
C VAL A 57 -16.95 -0.59 -10.48
N ALA A 58 -18.15 0.02 -10.43
CA ALA A 58 -19.33 -0.46 -11.12
C ALA A 58 -19.20 -0.39 -12.65
N ASP A 59 -18.57 0.67 -13.18
CA ASP A 59 -18.22 0.81 -14.60
C ASP A 59 -16.78 1.33 -14.72
N PRO A 60 -15.76 0.45 -14.69
CA PRO A 60 -14.37 0.84 -14.56
C PRO A 60 -13.87 1.58 -15.80
N PRO A 61 -13.53 2.89 -15.68
CA PRO A 61 -12.97 3.63 -16.79
C PRO A 61 -11.60 3.06 -17.18
N PRO A 62 -11.14 3.26 -18.42
CA PRO A 62 -9.90 2.66 -18.92
C PRO A 62 -8.66 2.99 -18.08
N PHE A 63 -8.60 4.20 -17.51
CA PHE A 63 -7.50 4.61 -16.64
C PHE A 63 -7.47 3.81 -15.32
N PHE A 64 -8.64 3.48 -14.77
CA PHE A 64 -8.75 2.72 -13.52
C PHE A 64 -8.22 1.30 -13.71
N ARG A 65 -8.57 0.65 -14.84
CA ARG A 65 -7.99 -0.65 -15.20
C ARG A 65 -6.47 -0.59 -15.31
N GLY A 66 -5.92 0.51 -15.83
CA GLY A 66 -4.47 0.75 -15.85
C GLY A 66 -3.86 0.83 -14.44
N LEU A 67 -4.50 1.56 -13.53
CA LEU A 67 -4.05 1.66 -12.13
C LEU A 67 -4.09 0.29 -11.43
N VAL A 68 -5.17 -0.47 -11.62
CA VAL A 68 -5.33 -1.83 -11.07
C VAL A 68 -4.22 -2.77 -11.55
N TRP A 69 -3.79 -2.67 -12.82
CA TRP A 69 -2.63 -3.41 -13.31
C TRP A 69 -1.34 -3.05 -12.58
N ILE A 70 -1.12 -1.76 -12.30
CA ILE A 70 0.05 -1.29 -11.55
C ILE A 70 -0.04 -1.77 -10.09
N ASP A 71 -1.23 -1.76 -9.49
CA ASP A 71 -1.45 -2.28 -8.14
C ASP A 71 -1.10 -3.77 -8.06
N LEU A 72 -1.56 -4.57 -9.02
CA LEU A 72 -1.24 -5.99 -9.10
C LEU A 72 0.25 -6.26 -9.34
N ALA A 73 0.88 -5.49 -10.24
CA ALA A 73 2.26 -5.72 -10.65
C ALA A 73 3.30 -5.17 -9.67
N LEU A 74 2.99 -4.08 -8.96
CA LEU A 74 3.94 -3.38 -8.08
C LEU A 74 3.49 -3.38 -6.63
N LEU A 75 2.27 -2.93 -6.34
CA LEU A 75 1.82 -2.75 -4.95
C LEU A 75 1.68 -4.08 -4.22
N TRP A 76 1.12 -5.11 -4.88
CA TRP A 76 0.96 -6.44 -4.31
C TRP A 76 2.28 -7.08 -3.89
N PRO A 77 3.30 -7.25 -4.76
CA PRO A 77 4.57 -7.85 -4.35
C PRO A 77 5.31 -6.99 -3.32
N VAL A 78 5.21 -5.65 -3.41
CA VAL A 78 5.80 -4.75 -2.41
C VAL A 78 5.09 -4.91 -1.05
N SER A 79 3.78 -5.08 -1.02
CA SER A 79 3.00 -5.29 0.22
C SER A 79 3.36 -6.62 0.89
N VAL A 80 3.48 -7.70 0.11
CA VAL A 80 3.93 -9.01 0.61
C VAL A 80 5.36 -8.93 1.15
N ALA A 81 6.26 -8.31 0.38
CA ALA A 81 7.65 -8.08 0.78
C ALA A 81 7.75 -7.22 2.05
N ASN A 82 6.92 -6.18 2.15
CA ASN A 82 6.87 -5.31 3.32
C ASN A 82 6.41 -6.10 4.54
N LEU A 83 5.30 -6.82 4.46
CA LEU A 83 4.78 -7.65 5.55
C LEU A 83 5.84 -8.63 6.06
N TYR A 84 6.49 -9.36 5.15
CA TYR A 84 7.59 -10.27 5.47
C TYR A 84 8.78 -9.55 6.11
N GLY A 85 9.18 -8.40 5.55
CA GLY A 85 10.29 -7.60 6.04
C GLY A 85 10.06 -7.08 7.45
N ILE A 86 8.83 -6.70 7.81
CA ILE A 86 8.49 -6.26 9.16
C ILE A 86 8.53 -7.42 10.15
N LEU A 87 7.89 -8.55 9.79
CA LEU A 87 7.86 -9.75 10.63
C LEU A 87 9.26 -10.30 10.91
N THR A 88 10.14 -10.26 9.91
CA THR A 88 11.53 -10.73 10.02
C THR A 88 12.52 -9.62 10.44
N ARG A 89 12.02 -8.43 10.81
CA ARG A 89 12.81 -7.25 11.23
C ARG A 89 13.96 -6.90 10.27
N ARG A 90 13.71 -6.98 8.97
CA ARG A 90 14.71 -6.70 7.94
C ARG A 90 14.80 -5.21 7.64
N ARG A 91 16.03 -4.72 7.43
CA ARG A 91 16.32 -3.29 7.18
C ARG A 91 15.63 -2.71 5.94
N TRP A 92 15.41 -3.52 4.90
CA TRP A 92 14.72 -3.12 3.67
C TRP A 92 13.21 -2.92 3.83
N SER A 93 12.62 -3.33 4.97
CA SER A 93 11.20 -3.08 5.26
C SER A 93 10.87 -1.59 5.34
N ALA A 94 11.85 -0.75 5.67
CA ALA A 94 11.69 0.70 5.69
C ALA A 94 11.43 1.25 4.29
N THR A 95 12.21 0.78 3.31
CA THR A 95 12.10 1.19 1.92
C THR A 95 10.81 0.68 1.29
N THR A 96 10.43 -0.57 1.53
CA THR A 96 9.17 -1.13 1.01
C THR A 96 7.95 -0.44 1.60
N SER A 97 7.97 -0.10 2.91
CA SER A 97 6.93 0.69 3.57
C SER A 97 6.79 2.08 2.93
N LEU A 98 7.92 2.72 2.62
CA LEU A 98 7.92 4.03 1.95
C LEU A 98 7.33 3.93 0.54
N MET A 99 7.76 2.92 -0.25
CA MET A 99 7.26 2.70 -1.61
C MET A 99 5.74 2.42 -1.61
N ALA A 100 5.27 1.53 -0.73
CA ALA A 100 3.84 1.22 -0.62
C ALA A 100 3.00 2.45 -0.22
N GLY A 101 3.51 3.25 0.73
CA GLY A 101 2.83 4.46 1.18
C GLY A 101 2.76 5.54 0.09
N ILE A 102 3.86 5.80 -0.63
CA ILE A 102 3.89 6.76 -1.75
C ILE A 102 2.95 6.30 -2.87
N HIS A 103 3.04 5.03 -3.26
CA HIS A 103 2.19 4.45 -4.29
C HIS A 103 0.71 4.62 -3.96
N MET A 104 0.28 4.28 -2.73
CA MET A 104 -1.12 4.48 -2.34
C MET A 104 -1.53 5.95 -2.31
N LEU A 105 -0.65 6.85 -1.89
CA LEU A 105 -0.97 8.27 -1.90
C LEU A 105 -1.19 8.79 -3.33
N THR A 106 -0.36 8.35 -4.28
CA THR A 106 -0.53 8.65 -5.70
C THR A 106 -1.82 8.07 -6.25
N TYR A 107 -2.12 6.79 -5.96
CA TYR A 107 -3.36 6.15 -6.36
C TYR A 107 -4.60 6.89 -5.84
N LEU A 108 -4.62 7.22 -4.54
CA LEU A 108 -5.70 7.96 -3.91
C LEU A 108 -5.85 9.35 -4.52
N SER A 109 -4.76 10.04 -4.86
CA SER A 109 -4.82 11.36 -5.50
C SER A 109 -5.50 11.32 -6.87
N ALA A 110 -5.21 10.30 -7.68
CA ALA A 110 -5.87 10.09 -8.97
C ALA A 110 -7.37 9.83 -8.79
N MET A 111 -7.73 8.99 -7.82
CA MET A 111 -9.13 8.68 -7.53
C MET A 111 -9.88 9.86 -6.91
N PHE A 112 -9.23 10.68 -6.07
CA PHE A 112 -9.80 11.92 -5.57
C PHE A 112 -10.06 12.94 -6.69
N GLY A 113 -9.17 13.04 -7.67
CA GLY A 113 -9.37 13.88 -8.84
C GLY A 113 -10.65 13.53 -9.59
N GLU A 114 -10.89 12.24 -9.82
CA GLU A 114 -12.10 11.75 -10.47
C GLU A 114 -13.36 11.92 -9.59
N LEU A 115 -13.22 11.65 -8.27
CA LEU A 115 -14.34 11.76 -7.34
C LEU A 115 -14.82 13.21 -7.15
N LEU A 116 -13.88 14.17 -7.11
CA LEU A 116 -14.17 15.59 -7.05
C LEU A 116 -14.68 16.12 -8.40
N GLY A 117 -14.10 15.65 -9.51
CA GLY A 117 -14.51 16.03 -10.86
C GLY A 117 -15.92 15.55 -11.24
N SER A 118 -16.32 14.37 -10.76
CA SER A 118 -17.65 13.81 -11.04
C SER A 118 -18.77 14.34 -10.13
N GLY A 119 -18.44 15.00 -9.02
CA GLY A 119 -19.41 15.49 -8.04
C GLY A 119 -20.18 14.38 -7.29
N ARG A 120 -19.80 13.11 -7.45
CA ARG A 120 -20.48 11.94 -6.86
C ARG A 120 -19.86 11.48 -5.53
N ALA A 121 -19.18 12.39 -4.83
CA ALA A 121 -18.52 12.11 -3.56
C ALA A 121 -19.54 11.76 -2.46
N LYS A 122 -19.68 10.47 -2.14
CA LYS A 122 -20.52 9.98 -1.03
C LYS A 122 -19.72 9.90 0.26
N GLY A 123 -20.35 10.22 1.39
CA GLY A 123 -19.68 10.28 2.71
C GLY A 123 -19.01 8.97 3.15
N LYS A 124 -19.66 7.81 2.92
CA LYS A 124 -19.07 6.49 3.23
C LYS A 124 -17.82 6.19 2.40
N LEU A 125 -17.85 6.56 1.12
CA LEU A 125 -16.73 6.41 0.20
C LEU A 125 -15.55 7.30 0.59
N LEU A 126 -15.83 8.56 0.95
CA LEU A 126 -14.82 9.48 1.46
C LEU A 126 -14.18 8.98 2.77
N LEU A 127 -14.97 8.39 3.68
CA LEU A 127 -14.44 7.82 4.92
C LEU A 127 -13.49 6.65 4.65
N LEU A 128 -13.85 5.76 3.72
CA LEU A 128 -12.99 4.66 3.29
C LEU A 128 -11.66 5.19 2.72
N TYR A 129 -11.72 6.23 1.88
CA TYR A 129 -10.53 6.83 1.30
C TYR A 129 -9.66 7.53 2.33
N ALA A 130 -10.27 8.25 3.27
CA ALA A 130 -9.57 8.88 4.37
C ALA A 130 -8.83 7.85 5.23
N LEU A 131 -9.44 6.67 5.48
CA LEU A 131 -8.78 5.56 6.16
C LEU A 131 -7.53 5.10 5.40
N PHE A 132 -7.61 4.95 4.07
CA PHE A 132 -6.45 4.62 3.24
C PHE A 132 -5.37 5.71 3.22
N VAL A 133 -5.75 6.99 3.25
CA VAL A 133 -4.78 8.10 3.38
C VAL A 133 -4.02 7.99 4.69
N VAL A 134 -4.71 7.71 5.81
CA VAL A 134 -4.06 7.53 7.12
C VAL A 134 -3.04 6.38 7.07
N PHE A 135 -3.40 5.24 6.46
CA PHE A 135 -2.48 4.12 6.28
C PHE A 135 -1.27 4.47 5.40
N ALA A 136 -1.49 5.20 4.30
CA ALA A 136 -0.44 5.65 3.39
C ALA A 136 0.55 6.58 4.11
N VAL A 137 0.04 7.58 4.82
CA VAL A 137 0.86 8.53 5.59
C VAL A 137 1.63 7.82 6.70
N ALA A 138 1.00 6.90 7.45
CA ALA A 138 1.68 6.10 8.46
C ALA A 138 2.85 5.29 7.87
N SER A 139 2.64 4.69 6.69
CA SER A 139 3.66 3.92 5.98
C SER A 139 4.84 4.77 5.51
N ILE A 140 4.58 5.99 5.04
CA ILE A 140 5.60 6.98 4.66
C ILE A 140 6.41 7.43 5.87
N VAL A 141 5.72 7.86 6.94
CA VAL A 141 6.37 8.34 8.18
C VAL A 141 7.29 7.26 8.74
N ARG A 142 6.80 6.02 8.82
CA ARG A 142 7.59 4.87 9.25
C ARG A 142 8.82 4.65 8.39
N GLY A 143 8.64 4.66 7.07
CA GLY A 143 9.73 4.48 6.11
C GLY A 143 10.80 5.56 6.25
N LEU A 144 10.41 6.83 6.31
CA LEU A 144 11.32 7.97 6.45
C LEU A 144 12.09 7.95 7.77
N CYS A 145 11.40 7.75 8.90
CA CYS A 145 12.05 7.68 10.22
C CYS A 145 13.06 6.51 10.31
N SER A 146 12.71 5.37 9.72
CA SER A 146 13.57 4.18 9.72
C SER A 146 14.77 4.34 8.79
N CYS A 147 14.59 4.90 7.60
CA CYS A 147 15.68 5.21 6.66
C CYS A 147 16.65 6.25 7.25
N SER A 148 16.12 7.29 7.90
CA SER A 148 16.94 8.31 8.57
C SER A 148 17.80 7.69 9.68
N THR A 149 17.23 6.81 10.51
CA THR A 149 17.99 6.11 11.56
C THR A 149 19.08 5.20 10.99
N GLN A 150 18.82 4.54 9.84
CA GLN A 150 19.80 3.72 9.14
C GLN A 150 20.94 4.56 8.53
N ALA A 151 20.64 5.73 7.97
CA ALA A 151 21.66 6.63 7.45
C ALA A 151 22.61 7.14 8.55
N THR A 152 22.06 7.51 9.72
CA THR A 152 22.85 7.95 10.87
C THR A 152 23.76 6.85 11.42
N THR A 153 23.30 5.60 11.46
CA THR A 153 24.12 4.46 11.92
C THR A 153 25.20 4.03 10.93
N ALA A 154 25.00 4.28 9.63
CA ALA A 154 26.04 4.07 8.61
C ALA A 154 27.15 5.14 8.69
N GLY A 155 26.78 6.40 8.96
CA GLY A 155 27.74 7.50 9.11
C GLY A 155 28.58 7.45 10.39
N SER A 156 28.13 6.74 11.43
CA SER A 156 28.84 6.56 12.69
C SER A 156 29.64 5.26 12.79
N SER A 157 29.72 4.46 11.73
CA SER A 157 30.53 3.24 11.72
C SER A 157 32.02 3.60 11.71
N PRO A 158 32.85 3.12 12.67
CA PRO A 158 34.28 3.40 12.67
C PRO A 158 34.87 2.82 11.38
N ALA A 159 35.64 3.64 10.66
CA ALA A 159 36.29 3.28 9.42
C ALA A 159 36.93 1.88 9.52
N ARG A 160 36.53 0.97 8.62
CA ARG A 160 37.18 -0.34 8.46
C ARG A 160 38.70 -0.11 8.35
N PRO A 161 39.54 -0.73 9.20
CA PRO A 161 40.98 -0.53 9.11
C PRO A 161 41.45 -1.05 7.74
N ALA A 162 42.12 -0.16 7.00
CA ALA A 162 42.67 -0.46 5.70
C ALA A 162 43.54 -1.72 5.78
N ARG A 163 43.14 -2.75 5.02
CA ARG A 163 43.88 -4.00 4.88
C ARG A 163 45.24 -3.69 4.26
N LYS A 164 46.29 -3.57 5.08
CA LYS A 164 47.68 -3.41 4.63
C LYS A 164 48.03 -4.59 3.71
N LYS A 165 48.27 -4.29 2.44
CA LYS A 165 48.88 -5.20 1.46
C LYS A 165 50.33 -5.41 1.91
N ARG A 166 50.69 -6.63 2.34
CA ARG A 166 52.11 -7.03 2.46
C ARG A 166 52.66 -7.16 1.04
N VAL A 167 53.73 -6.42 0.76
CA VAL A 167 54.69 -6.70 -0.31
C VAL A 167 55.78 -7.55 0.30
#